data_AF-A0AAV4JZ37-F1
#
_entry.id   AF-A0AAV4JZ37-F1
#
_cell.length_a   1.000
_cell.length_b   1.000
_cell.length_c   1.000
_cell.angle_alpha   90.00
_cell.angle_beta   90.00
_cell.angle_gamma   90.00
#
_symmetry.space_group_name_H-M   'P 1'
#
loop_
_entity.id
_entity.type
_entity.pdbx_description
1 polymer ?
#
loop_
_entity_poly.entity_id
_entity_poly.type
_entity_poly.pdbx_seq_one_letter_code
_entity_poly.pdbx_strand_id
1 'polypeptide(L)' 'MNSVGEECQELKRRYDECFNKWFAEKFLKGQKDDPCQPLFKVYQDCVKKALKDKKLDIEQMEVQVMGTDNEKQPPS' A
#
# COMPACT_ATOMS: atom_id res chain seq x y z
N MET A 1 -12.57 -2.30 -6.96
CA MET A 1 -11.34 -2.34 -7.79
C MET A 1 -10.75 -3.73 -7.73
N ASN A 2 -10.24 -4.22 -8.86
CA ASN A 2 -9.57 -5.51 -8.91
C ASN A 2 -8.08 -5.33 -8.63
N SER A 3 -7.47 -6.35 -8.01
CA SER A 3 -6.03 -6.45 -7.79
C SER A 3 -5.33 -6.86 -9.08
N VAL A 4 -4.02 -6.61 -9.15
CA VAL A 4 -3.18 -6.94 -10.31
C VAL A 4 -3.06 -8.45 -10.54
N GLY A 5 -3.11 -9.23 -9.46
CA GLY A 5 -3.26 -10.69 -9.48
C GLY A 5 -4.58 -11.10 -8.85
N GLU A 6 -5.30 -12.03 -9.50
CA GLU A 6 -6.60 -12.53 -9.01
C GLU A 6 -6.45 -13.23 -7.65
N GLU A 7 -5.33 -13.91 -7.42
CA GLU A 7 -4.98 -14.54 -6.14
C GLU A 7 -4.87 -13.55 -4.97
N CYS A 8 -4.59 -12.27 -5.27
CA CYS A 8 -4.47 -11.21 -4.28
C CYS A 8 -5.77 -10.44 -4.04
N GLN A 9 -6.87 -10.77 -4.76
CA GLN A 9 -8.12 -10.01 -4.71
C GLN A 9 -8.76 -10.02 -3.32
N GLU A 10 -8.81 -11.18 -2.69
CA GLU A 10 -9.41 -11.33 -1.36
C GLU A 10 -8.56 -10.65 -0.27
N LEU A 11 -7.23 -10.75 -0.38
CA LEU A 11 -6.29 -10.05 0.50
C LEU A 11 -6.43 -8.52 0.36
N LYS A 12 -6.55 -8.02 -0.87
CA LYS A 12 -6.81 -6.61 -1.16
C LYS A 12 -8.07 -6.14 -0.46
N ARG A 13 -9.17 -6.86 -0.62
CA ARG A 13 -10.47 -6.46 -0.05
C ARG A 13 -10.39 -6.32 1.47
N ARG A 14 -9.81 -7.31 2.15
CA ARG A 14 -9.65 -7.29 3.62
C ARG A 14 -8.77 -6.14 4.10
N TYR A 15 -7.67 -5.89 3.39
CA TYR A 15 -6.79 -4.77 3.68
C TYR A 15 -7.50 -3.43 3.46
N ASP A 16 -8.14 -3.23 2.30
CA ASP A 16 -8.84 -1.98 1.96
C ASP A 16 -9.97 -1.68 2.97
N GLU A 17 -10.75 -2.68 3.38
CA GLU A 17 -11.80 -2.53 4.41
C GLU A 17 -11.20 -2.11 5.76
N CYS A 18 -10.09 -2.75 6.19
CA CYS A 18 -9.38 -2.39 7.42
C CYS A 18 -8.83 -0.95 7.35
N PHE A 19 -8.11 -0.64 6.27
CA PHE A 19 -7.44 0.63 6.07
C PHE A 19 -8.45 1.77 6.03
N ASN A 20 -9.55 1.64 5.27
CA ASN A 20 -10.56 2.70 5.17
C ASN A 20 -11.19 3.02 6.52
N LYS A 21 -11.49 1.98 7.33
CA LYS A 21 -12.01 2.17 8.68
C LYS A 21 -11.00 2.88 9.58
N TRP A 22 -9.76 2.37 9.61
CA TRP A 22 -8.69 2.97 10.41
C TRP A 22 -8.41 4.42 9.98
N PHE A 23 -8.34 4.68 8.68
CA PHE A 23 -8.06 5.99 8.12
C PHE A 23 -9.11 7.02 8.56
N ALA A 24 -10.40 6.68 8.40
CA ALA A 24 -11.50 7.56 8.76
C ALA A 24 -11.65 7.76 10.27
N GLU A 25 -11.50 6.71 11.06
CA GLU A 25 -11.80 6.75 12.50
C GLU A 25 -10.61 7.15 13.38
N LYS A 26 -9.38 6.89 12.92
CA LYS A 26 -8.15 6.98 13.72
C LYS A 26 -7.16 7.98 13.12
N PHE A 27 -6.71 7.73 11.90
CA PHE A 27 -5.65 8.52 11.27
C PHE A 27 -6.03 10.00 11.13
N LEU A 28 -7.22 10.29 10.60
CA LEU A 28 -7.71 11.67 10.48
C LEU A 28 -7.91 12.39 11.82
N LYS A 29 -7.98 11.64 12.93
CA LYS A 29 -8.08 12.17 14.30
C LYS A 29 -6.72 12.24 15.01
N GLY A 30 -5.62 12.00 14.27
CA GLY A 30 -4.26 12.07 14.78
C GLY A 30 -3.72 10.78 15.42
N GLN A 31 -4.48 9.67 15.43
CA GLN A 31 -4.00 8.37 15.90
C GLN A 31 -3.28 7.66 14.75
N LYS A 32 -1.96 7.45 14.89
CA LYS A 32 -1.09 6.92 13.82
C LYS A 32 -0.85 5.42 13.90
N ASP A 33 -1.27 4.75 14.96
CA ASP A 33 -1.09 3.30 15.13
C ASP A 33 -1.94 2.54 14.12
N ASP A 34 -1.30 1.89 13.16
CA ASP A 34 -1.95 1.15 12.07
C ASP A 34 -2.14 -0.34 12.43
N PRO A 35 -3.37 -0.79 12.74
CA PRO A 35 -3.65 -2.20 13.01
C PRO A 35 -3.69 -3.06 11.74
N CYS A 36 -3.71 -2.45 10.55
CA CYS A 36 -3.81 -3.12 9.26
C CYS A 36 -2.43 -3.50 8.69
N GLN A 37 -1.33 -3.05 9.30
CA GLN A 37 0.05 -3.38 8.93
C GLN A 37 0.30 -4.87 8.65
N PRO A 38 -0.14 -5.82 9.50
CA PRO A 38 0.07 -7.26 9.23
C PRO A 38 -0.69 -7.74 7.99
N LEU A 39 -1.92 -7.26 7.77
CA LEU A 39 -2.71 -7.56 6.57
C LEU A 39 -2.05 -6.97 5.32
N PHE A 40 -1.54 -5.75 5.44
CA PHE A 40 -0.84 -5.06 4.36
C PHE A 40 0.38 -5.86 3.91
N LYS A 41 1.19 -6.36 4.83
CA LYS A 41 2.40 -7.14 4.51
C LYS A 41 2.09 -8.36 3.65
N VAL A 42 1.07 -9.14 4.04
CA VAL A 42 0.63 -10.33 3.29
C VAL A 42 0.10 -9.95 1.90
N TYR A 43 -0.70 -8.88 1.82
CA TYR A 43 -1.20 -8.37 0.54
C TYR A 43 -0.07 -7.86 -0.36
N GLN A 44 0.88 -7.11 0.19
CA GLN A 44 2.02 -6.53 -0.49
C GLN A 44 2.90 -7.63 -1.10
N ASP A 45 3.20 -8.68 -0.33
CA ASP A 45 4.00 -9.82 -0.81
C ASP A 45 3.31 -10.52 -2.00
N CYS A 46 2.00 -10.73 -1.92
CA CYS A 46 1.19 -11.29 -3.00
C CYS A 46 1.29 -10.43 -4.27
N VAL A 47 1.11 -9.11 -4.13
CA VAL A 47 1.14 -8.17 -5.27
C VAL A 47 2.53 -8.07 -5.87
N LYS A 48 3.59 -8.02 -5.05
CA LYS A 48 4.98 -8.02 -5.52
C LYS A 48 5.27 -9.26 -6.38
N LYS A 49 4.79 -10.43 -5.95
CA LYS A 49 4.91 -11.67 -6.73
C LYS A 49 4.16 -11.56 -8.07
N ALA A 50 2.89 -11.17 -8.04
CA ALA A 50 2.07 -11.02 -9.25
C ALA A 50 2.65 -9.99 -10.25
N LEU A 51 3.29 -8.92 -9.77
CA LEU A 51 3.97 -7.91 -10.59
C LEU A 51 5.25 -8.46 -11.24
N LYS A 52 6.04 -9.25 -10.50
CA LYS A 52 7.22 -9.95 -11.05
C LYS A 52 6.83 -10.94 -12.15
N ASP A 53 5.77 -11.71 -11.94
CA ASP A 53 5.27 -12.68 -12.93
C ASP A 53 4.81 -12.00 -14.22
N LYS A 54 4.32 -10.75 -14.11
CA LYS A 54 3.96 -9.90 -15.24
C LYS A 54 5.13 -9.11 -15.86
N LYS A 55 6.36 -9.34 -15.39
CA LYS A 55 7.60 -8.66 -15.86
C LYS A 55 7.52 -7.13 -15.78
N LEU A 56 6.82 -6.61 -14.77
CA LEU A 56 6.79 -5.18 -14.50
C LEU A 56 7.99 -4.82 -13.61
N ASP A 57 8.71 -3.77 -14.00
CA ASP A 57 9.79 -3.22 -13.19
C ASP A 57 9.19 -2.52 -11.96
N ILE A 58 9.56 -3.00 -10.77
CA ILE A 58 9.03 -2.54 -9.49
C ILE A 58 10.14 -2.14 -8.51
N GLU A 59 11.37 -1.96 -9.01
CA GLU A 59 12.51 -1.51 -8.19
C GLU A 59 12.23 -0.15 -7.54
N GLN A 60 11.45 0.69 -8.21
CA GLN A 60 11.06 2.02 -7.72
C GLN A 60 10.06 1.97 -6.56
N MET A 61 9.37 0.85 -6.33
CA MET A 61 8.35 0.74 -5.26
C MET A 61 8.95 0.74 -3.85
N GLU A 62 10.23 0.41 -3.72
CA GLU A 62 10.91 0.32 -2.42
C GLU A 62 11.67 1.61 -2.08
N VAL A 63 11.73 2.57 -3.01
CA VAL A 63 12.41 3.84 -2.81
C VAL A 63 11.60 4.70 -1.85
N GLN A 64 12.21 5.02 -0.71
CA GLN A 64 11.64 5.91 0.28
C GLN A 64 11.85 7.37 -0.18
N VAL A 65 10.89 7.92 -0.92
CA VAL A 65 10.98 9.28 -1.48
C VAL A 65 10.58 10.35 -0.47
N MET A 66 9.63 10.05 0.41
CA MET A 66 9.07 11.02 1.36
C MET A 66 10.14 11.50 2.36
N GLY A 67 10.35 12.81 2.44
CA GLY A 67 11.37 13.46 3.28
C GLY A 67 12.78 13.47 2.70
N THR A 68 12.96 13.12 1.41
CA THR A 68 14.25 13.19 0.70
C THR A 68 14.26 14.32 -0.32
N ASP A 69 15.45 14.63 -0.86
CA ASP A 69 15.62 15.62 -1.94
C ASP A 69 14.87 15.25 -3.25
N ASN A 70 14.40 14.00 -3.35
CA ASN A 70 13.61 13.52 -4.49
C ASN A 70 12.09 13.76 -4.31
N GLU A 71 11.66 14.31 -3.16
CA GLU A 71 10.26 14.67 -2.94
C GLU A 71 9.87 15.84 -3.84
N LYS A 72 8.70 15.76 -4.51
CA LYS A 72 8.22 16.86 -5.36
C LYS A 72 7.95 18.08 -4.49
N GLN A 73 8.68 19.16 -4.77
CA GLN A 73 8.46 20.44 -4.12
C GLN A 73 7.08 21.01 -4.48
N PRO A 74 6.38 21.66 -3.53
CA PRO A 74 5.13 22.35 -3.82
C PRO A 74 5.37 23.43 -4.89
N PRO A 75 4.42 23.63 -5.83
CA PRO A 75 4.51 24.73 -6.79
C PRO A 75 4.59 26.06 -6.03
N SER A 76 5.54 26.91 -6.44
CA SER A 76 5.81 28.21 -5.83
C SER A 76 4.73 29.25 -6.11
#